data_AF-A0A2H0C4M8-F1
#
_entry.id   AF-A0A2H0C4M8-F1
#
_cell.length_a   1.000
_cell.length_b   1.000
_cell.length_c   1.000
_cell.angle_alpha   90.00
_cell.angle_beta   90.00
_cell.angle_gamma   90.00
#
_symmetry.space_group_name_H-M   'P 1'
#
loop_
_entity.id
_entity.type
_entity.pdbx_description
1 polymer ?
#
loop_
_entity_poly.entity_id
_entity_poly.type
_entity_poly.pdbx_seq_one_letter_code
_entity_poly.pdbx_strand_id
1 'polypeptide(L)'
;MEESGWEVGDVLLFRINDNPKRPKEDKQNVDMIFIAKAVKQMKTSDEEVTKLGWFDLDKLPPKEEIAFDHGDSIELYKKFLKEKFILPVLG
;
A
#
# COMPACT_ATOMS: atom_id res chain seq x y z
N MET A 1 -4.22 -7.82 -10.08
CA MET A 1 -4.48 -8.39 -11.42
C MET A 1 -4.92 -7.33 -12.43
N GLU A 2 -5.92 -6.48 -12.14
CA GLU A 2 -6.39 -5.44 -13.07
C GLU A 2 -5.31 -4.38 -13.33
N GLU A 3 -4.99 -3.56 -12.33
CA GLU A 3 -4.03 -2.46 -12.46
C GLU A 3 -2.57 -2.92 -12.68
N SER A 4 -2.09 -3.92 -11.92
CA SER A 4 -0.67 -4.32 -11.97
C SER A 4 -0.38 -5.45 -12.95
N GLY A 5 -1.40 -6.23 -13.32
CA GLY A 5 -1.21 -7.48 -14.03
C GLY A 5 -0.55 -8.61 -13.23
N TRP A 6 -0.27 -8.42 -11.93
CA TRP A 6 0.32 -9.44 -11.07
C TRP A 6 -0.74 -10.28 -10.35
N GLU A 7 -0.45 -11.58 -10.28
CA GLU A 7 -1.00 -12.51 -9.31
C GLU A 7 -0.22 -12.38 -8.00
N VAL A 8 -0.94 -12.38 -6.88
CA VAL A 8 -0.35 -12.26 -5.54
C VAL A 8 -0.79 -13.42 -4.63
N GLY A 9 0.10 -13.82 -3.72
CA GLY A 9 -0.11 -14.83 -2.70
C GLY A 9 0.33 -14.33 -1.32
N ASP A 10 0.28 -15.20 -0.31
CA ASP A 10 0.69 -14.90 1.08
C ASP A 10 0.10 -13.58 1.61
N VAL A 11 -1.21 -13.40 1.39
CA VAL A 11 -1.92 -12.16 1.70
C VAL A 11 -2.10 -12.03 3.22
N LEU A 12 -1.59 -10.94 3.78
CA LEU A 12 -1.64 -10.64 5.20
C LEU A 12 -2.30 -9.26 5.41
N LEU A 13 -3.37 -9.21 6.21
CA LEU A 13 -3.97 -7.95 6.60
C LEU A 13 -3.01 -7.17 7.51
N PHE A 14 -2.53 -6.04 7.00
CA PHE A 14 -1.48 -5.25 7.66
C PHE A 14 -2.06 -4.11 8.49
N ARG A 15 -2.98 -3.32 7.92
CA ARG A 15 -3.56 -2.16 8.60
C ARG A 15 -5.04 -2.01 8.22
N ILE A 16 -5.85 -1.63 9.19
CA ILE A 16 -7.16 -1.04 8.98
C ILE A 16 -7.04 0.43 9.40
N ASN A 17 -7.09 1.34 8.43
CA ASN A 17 -7.05 2.78 8.69
C ASN A 17 -8.48 3.32 8.64
N ASP A 18 -9.07 3.50 9.83
CA ASP A 18 -10.43 3.99 10.04
C ASP A 18 -10.46 5.43 10.59
N ASN A 19 -9.31 6.12 10.59
CA ASN A 19 -9.18 7.46 11.13
C ASN A 19 -10.17 8.41 10.43
N PRO A 20 -11.07 9.10 11.17
CA PRO A 20 -12.02 10.02 10.54
C PRO A 20 -11.36 11.33 10.06
N LYS A 21 -10.09 11.57 10.40
CA LYS A 21 -9.35 12.80 10.07
C LYS A 21 -8.28 12.54 9.01
N ARG A 22 -8.66 11.89 7.91
CA ARG A 22 -7.74 11.62 6.79
C ARG A 22 -7.51 12.88 5.95
N PRO A 23 -6.27 13.12 5.51
CA PRO A 23 -5.95 14.31 4.74
C PRO A 23 -6.63 14.26 3.37
N LYS A 24 -7.14 15.41 2.92
CA LYS A 24 -7.65 15.63 1.54
C LYS A 24 -8.84 14.73 1.15
N GLU A 25 -9.62 14.28 2.13
CA GLU A 25 -10.84 13.49 1.93
C GLU A 25 -12.07 14.28 2.40
N ASP A 26 -13.15 14.23 1.60
CA ASP A 26 -14.47 14.80 1.95
C ASP A 26 -15.45 13.74 2.47
N LYS A 27 -15.01 12.47 2.48
CA LYS A 27 -15.76 11.28 2.91
C LYS A 27 -15.00 10.53 3.99
N GLN A 28 -15.73 9.69 4.71
CA GLN A 28 -15.15 8.74 5.64
C GLN A 28 -14.84 7.42 4.90
N ASN A 29 -13.61 7.30 4.40
CA ASN A 29 -13.09 6.08 3.79
C ASN A 29 -12.35 5.24 4.84
N VAL A 30 -12.57 3.92 4.81
CA VAL A 30 -11.82 2.95 5.63
C VAL A 30 -10.91 2.13 4.71
N ASP A 31 -9.59 2.23 4.91
CA ASP A 31 -8.64 1.46 4.09
C ASP A 31 -8.32 0.13 4.74
N MET A 32 -8.43 -0.94 3.96
CA MET A 32 -7.88 -2.26 4.29
C MET A 32 -6.59 -2.47 3.51
N ILE A 33 -5.46 -2.44 4.20
CA ILE A 33 -4.14 -2.51 3.58
C ILE A 33 -3.56 -3.89 3.83
N PHE A 34 -3.10 -4.53 2.76
CA PHE A 34 -2.54 -5.87 2.80
C PHE A 34 -1.07 -5.86 2.37
N ILE A 35 -0.27 -6.73 2.99
CA ILE A 35 1.02 -7.15 2.44
C ILE A 35 0.75 -8.42 1.65
N ALA A 36 1.26 -8.50 0.43
CA ALA A 36 1.14 -9.68 -0.39
C ALA A 36 2.45 -9.93 -1.15
N LYS A 37 2.71 -11.19 -1.47
CA LYS A 37 3.84 -11.61 -2.29
C LYS A 37 3.42 -11.61 -3.76
N ALA A 38 4.14 -10.86 -4.59
CA ALA A 38 3.98 -10.96 -6.04
C ALA A 38 4.50 -12.33 -6.51
N VAL A 39 3.62 -13.15 -7.09
CA VAL A 39 3.93 -14.54 -7.49
C VAL A 39 4.32 -14.60 -8.95
N LYS A 40 3.46 -14.07 -9.82
CA LYS A 40 3.63 -14.13 -11.27
C LYS A 40 2.95 -12.96 -11.95
N GLN A 41 3.63 -12.37 -12.94
CA GLN A 41 3.00 -11.38 -13.82
C GLN A 41 2.24 -12.11 -14.93
N MET A 42 0.94 -11.89 -14.99
CA MET A 42 0.04 -12.53 -15.94
C MET A 42 -0.25 -11.64 -17.15
N LYS A 43 -0.24 -10.32 -16.95
CA LYS A 43 -0.46 -9.31 -18.01
C LYS A 43 0.24 -7.99 -17.67
N THR A 44 0.17 -7.04 -18.60
CA THR A 44 0.50 -5.64 -18.34
C THR A 44 -0.69 -4.91 -17.73
N SER A 45 -0.44 -3.72 -17.19
CA SER A 45 -1.47 -2.84 -16.66
C SER A 45 -2.49 -2.42 -17.73
N ASP A 46 -3.69 -2.04 -17.29
CA ASP A 46 -4.74 -1.50 -18.17
C ASP A 46 -4.65 0.03 -18.29
N GLU A 47 -5.68 0.64 -18.89
CA GLU A 47 -5.72 2.06 -19.23
C GLU A 47 -5.71 2.98 -17.99
N GLU A 48 -6.01 2.48 -16.80
CA GLU A 48 -5.99 3.26 -15.55
C GLU A 48 -4.56 3.55 -15.06
N VAL A 49 -3.56 2.82 -15.59
CA VAL A 49 -2.17 2.89 -15.13
C VAL A 49 -1.26 3.30 -16.28
N THR A 50 -0.77 4.54 -16.24
CA THR A 50 0.19 5.05 -17.24
C THR A 50 1.59 4.45 -17.10
N LYS A 51 2.00 4.10 -15.87
CA LYS A 51 3.32 3.54 -15.58
C LYS A 51 3.29 2.69 -14.31
N LEU A 52 3.91 1.52 -14.39
CA LEU A 52 4.16 0.63 -13.26
C LEU A 52 5.67 0.41 -13.10
N GLY A 53 6.15 0.37 -11.86
CA GLY A 53 7.58 0.16 -11.58
C GLY A 53 7.82 -0.37 -10.18
N TRP A 54 8.91 -1.13 -10.04
CA TRP A 54 9.46 -1.51 -8.74
C TRP A 54 10.46 -0.44 -8.29
N PHE A 55 10.35 -0.04 -7.04
CA PHE A 55 11.21 0.98 -6.44
C PHE A 55 11.90 0.40 -5.21
N ASP A 56 13.17 0.78 -5.01
CA ASP A 56 13.86 0.49 -3.76
C ASP A 56 13.10 1.17 -2.61
N LEU A 57 12.82 0.43 -1.54
CA LEU A 57 12.04 0.92 -0.40
C LEU A 57 12.70 2.15 0.28
N ASP A 58 14.02 2.26 0.17
CA ASP A 58 14.81 3.37 0.70
C ASP A 58 14.92 4.56 -0.28
N LYS A 59 14.39 4.43 -1.50
CA LYS A 59 14.43 5.46 -2.56
C LYS A 59 13.03 5.76 -3.11
N LEU A 60 12.05 5.77 -2.22
CA LEU A 60 10.70 6.16 -2.57
C LEU A 60 10.59 7.68 -2.76
N PRO A 61 9.61 8.15 -3.56
CA PRO A 61 9.30 9.57 -3.65
C PRO A 61 8.99 10.18 -2.26
N PRO A 62 9.13 11.51 -2.11
CA PRO A 62 8.67 12.23 -0.93
C PRO A 62 7.21 11.92 -0.62
N LYS A 63 6.82 11.95 0.67
CA LYS A 63 5.47 11.62 1.11
C LYS A 63 4.39 12.48 0.43
N GLU A 64 4.73 13.72 0.11
CA GLU A 64 3.85 14.69 -0.54
C GLU A 64 3.49 14.32 -1.98
N GLU A 65 4.33 13.50 -2.64
CA GLU A 65 4.10 12.94 -3.98
C GLU A 65 3.37 11.59 -3.94
N ILE A 66 3.18 11.01 -2.75
CA ILE A 66 2.44 9.77 -2.55
C ILE A 66 0.97 10.13 -2.29
N ALA A 67 0.05 9.45 -2.97
CA ALA A 67 -1.37 9.72 -2.85
C ALA A 67 -1.91 9.51 -1.42
N PHE A 68 -2.87 10.37 -1.03
CA PHE A 68 -3.58 10.33 0.24
C PHE A 68 -2.64 10.27 1.46
N ASP A 69 -2.86 9.30 2.34
CA ASP A 69 -2.06 8.96 3.51
C ASP A 69 -1.29 7.65 3.33
N HIS A 70 -1.17 7.14 2.10
CA HIS A 70 -0.48 5.88 1.83
C HIS A 70 1.00 5.90 2.23
N GLY A 71 1.63 7.09 2.20
CA GLY A 71 3.00 7.27 2.70
C GLY A 71 3.16 6.92 4.19
N ASP A 72 2.14 7.17 5.02
CA ASP A 72 2.18 6.76 6.44
C ASP A 72 2.18 5.24 6.60
N SER A 73 1.42 4.56 5.75
CA SER A 73 1.36 3.10 5.74
C SER A 73 2.68 2.47 5.29
N ILE A 74 3.39 3.11 4.34
CA ILE A 74 4.74 2.69 3.93
C ILE A 74 5.75 2.87 5.06
N GLU A 75 5.73 3.99 5.78
CA GLU A 75 6.61 4.20 6.93
C GLU A 75 6.32 3.22 8.07
N LEU A 76 5.05 2.90 8.31
CA LEU A 76 4.65 1.86 9.23
C LEU A 76 5.18 0.48 8.80
N TYR A 77 5.15 0.17 7.49
CA TYR A 77 5.71 -1.06 6.96
C TYR A 77 7.23 -1.12 7.13
N LYS A 78 7.96 0.00 6.91
CA LYS A 78 9.40 0.08 7.20
C LYS A 78 9.70 -0.20 8.68
N LYS A 79 8.87 0.31 9.60
CA LYS A 79 8.99 -0.03 11.04
C LYS A 79 8.76 -1.52 11.28
N PHE A 80 7.72 -2.10 10.68
CA PHE A 80 7.43 -3.54 10.75
C PHE A 80 8.57 -4.42 10.23
N LEU A 81 9.33 -3.95 9.23
CA LEU A 81 10.51 -4.67 8.74
C LEU A 81 11.66 -4.66 9.75
N LYS A 82 11.81 -3.59 10.54
CA LYS A 82 12.84 -3.48 11.58
C LYS A 82 12.47 -4.24 12.85
N GLU A 83 11.21 -4.13 13.26
CA GLU A 83 10.67 -4.76 14.46
C GLU A 83 9.25 -5.25 14.19
N LYS A 84 9.03 -6.55 14.36
CA LYS A 84 7.72 -7.16 14.13
C LYS A 84 6.77 -6.78 15.27
N PHE A 85 5.56 -6.36 14.91
CA PHE A 85 4.47 -6.07 15.84
C PHE A 85 3.19 -6.79 15.41
N ILE A 86 2.19 -6.78 16.30
CA ILE A 86 0.90 -7.46 16.09
C ILE A 86 0.14 -6.76 14.95
N LEU A 87 -0.46 -7.58 14.09
CA LEU A 87 -1.27 -7.15 12.96
C LEU A 87 -2.72 -7.63 13.13
N PRO A 88 -3.71 -6.88 12.59
CA PRO A 88 -3.56 -5.62 11.87
C PRO A 88 -3.29 -4.44 12.82
N VAL A 89 -2.59 -3.43 12.33
CA VAL A 89 -2.53 -2.12 13.00
C VAL A 89 -3.86 -1.40 12.79
N LEU A 90 -4.40 -0.81 13.86
CA LEU A 90 -5.64 -0.03 13.82
C LEU A 90 -5.33 1.46 13.95
N GLY A 91 -6.13 2.28 13.27
CA GLY A 91 -6.09 3.75 13.32
C GLY A 91 -5.33 4.42 12.18
#